data_AF-A0A7S4M0Q7-F1
#
_entry.id   AF-A0A7S4M0Q7-F1
#
_cell.length_a   1.000
_cell.length_b   1.000
_cell.length_c   1.000
_cell.angle_alpha   90.00
_cell.angle_beta   90.00
_cell.angle_gamma   90.00
#
_symmetry.space_group_name_H-M   'P 1'
#
loop_
_entity.id
_entity.type
_entity.pdbx_description
1 polymer ?
#
loop_
_entity_poly.entity_id
_entity_poly.type
_entity_poly.pdbx_seq_one_letter_code
_entity_poly.pdbx_strand_id
1 'polypeptide(L)'
;AAPAPAAPAAPAPAAQPASEPGFVVATTDDSSSPPVTAGASYHHIKNFAGNEQVMGNGDVAAQGAGADFQTGEVVGAGIHVANGIGSGDGVTVSKGVVNGDGVTAGTGEGMGTGMFAGSGDGTGMMVSVGKGVGSGHMITVGDGFVEGKGILENYEGHDMFIVSGSGSGTGISVTDGYGSGTMLNIGNGQGSGTDVIVGDGHVSGSDIAGDNGELSGTDLTAGHGEGSGSDVSVSNGTGSGKGVFVGSGSGEGAGFLVGDAN
;
A
#
# COMPACT_ATOMS: atom_id res chain seq x y z
N ALA A 1 60.64 -61.28 -47.34
CA ALA A 1 59.26 -61.00 -46.91
C ALA A 1 59.29 -59.76 -46.04
N ALA A 2 58.72 -58.66 -46.53
CA ALA A 2 58.55 -57.42 -45.78
C ALA A 2 57.06 -57.28 -45.40
N PRO A 3 56.73 -56.83 -44.17
CA PRO A 3 55.34 -56.72 -43.73
C PRO A 3 54.63 -55.51 -44.37
N ALA A 4 53.33 -55.66 -44.61
CA ALA A 4 52.45 -54.66 -45.20
C ALA A 4 52.19 -53.47 -44.25
N PRO A 5 51.98 -52.24 -44.78
CA PRO A 5 51.72 -51.05 -43.95
C PRO A 5 50.28 -51.03 -43.40
N ALA A 6 50.14 -50.53 -42.18
CA ALA A 6 48.89 -50.43 -41.41
C ALA A 6 47.94 -49.34 -41.95
N ALA A 7 46.64 -49.60 -41.89
CA ALA A 7 45.57 -48.67 -42.27
C ALA A 7 45.41 -47.52 -41.25
N PRO A 8 45.06 -46.28 -41.67
CA PRO A 8 44.85 -45.16 -40.76
C PRO A 8 43.52 -45.26 -40.00
N ALA A 9 43.53 -44.82 -38.73
CA ALA A 9 42.43 -44.84 -37.79
C ALA A 9 41.30 -43.84 -38.14
N ALA A 10 40.06 -44.21 -37.81
CA ALA A 10 38.86 -43.39 -38.01
C ALA A 10 38.82 -42.15 -37.08
N PRO A 11 38.25 -41.01 -37.52
CA PRO A 11 38.15 -39.81 -36.70
C PRO A 11 37.08 -39.94 -35.60
N ALA A 12 37.34 -39.32 -34.44
CA ALA A 12 36.46 -39.27 -33.28
C ALA A 12 35.18 -38.45 -33.55
N PRO A 13 34.04 -38.76 -32.89
CA PRO A 13 32.79 -38.04 -33.10
C PRO A 13 32.86 -36.61 -32.57
N ALA A 14 32.44 -35.65 -33.40
CA ALA A 14 32.35 -34.25 -33.04
C ALA A 14 31.28 -34.02 -31.96
N ALA A 15 31.59 -33.15 -30.99
CA ALA A 15 30.67 -32.73 -29.94
C ALA A 15 29.43 -32.04 -30.54
N GLN A 16 28.24 -32.42 -30.07
CA GLN A 16 26.98 -31.78 -30.42
C GLN A 16 26.92 -30.38 -29.78
N PRO A 17 26.53 -29.32 -30.51
CA PRO A 17 26.33 -28.00 -29.91
C PRO A 17 25.11 -28.03 -28.98
N ALA A 18 25.27 -27.43 -27.80
CA ALA A 18 24.22 -27.29 -26.80
C ALA A 18 23.06 -26.43 -27.35
N SER A 19 21.83 -26.87 -27.08
CA SER A 19 20.60 -26.13 -27.38
C SER A 19 20.54 -24.86 -26.53
N GLU A 20 20.69 -23.70 -27.15
CA GLU A 20 20.23 -22.43 -26.55
C GLU A 20 18.69 -22.43 -26.47
N PRO A 21 18.08 -21.91 -25.40
CA PRO A 21 16.65 -21.68 -25.38
C PRO A 21 16.31 -20.56 -26.37
N GLY A 22 15.89 -20.96 -27.58
CA GLY A 22 15.56 -20.04 -28.65
C GLY A 22 14.35 -19.17 -28.32
N PHE A 23 14.54 -17.85 -28.34
CA PHE A 23 13.46 -16.88 -28.43
C PHE A 23 12.88 -16.95 -29.85
N VAL A 24 11.66 -17.47 -30.00
CA VAL A 24 10.98 -17.54 -31.30
C VAL A 24 10.12 -16.29 -31.48
N VAL A 25 10.58 -15.34 -32.28
CA VAL A 25 9.72 -14.29 -32.84
C VAL A 25 8.99 -14.90 -34.02
N ALA A 26 7.71 -15.24 -33.85
CA ALA A 26 6.86 -15.63 -34.98
C ALA A 26 6.57 -14.38 -35.82
N THR A 27 7.30 -14.20 -36.91
CA THR A 27 6.89 -13.28 -37.97
C THR A 27 5.76 -13.92 -38.77
N THR A 28 4.70 -13.14 -38.95
CA THR A 28 3.43 -13.42 -39.61
C THR A 28 3.45 -14.37 -40.82
N ASP A 29 2.41 -15.20 -40.88
CA ASP A 29 1.89 -15.95 -42.04
C ASP A 29 2.32 -17.42 -42.18
N ASP A 30 1.98 -18.25 -41.19
CA ASP A 30 1.67 -19.66 -41.45
C ASP A 30 0.59 -20.17 -40.49
N SER A 31 -0.54 -20.60 -41.06
CA SER A 31 -1.65 -21.27 -40.36
C SER A 31 -1.31 -22.70 -39.89
N SER A 32 -0.04 -23.09 -39.91
CA SER A 32 0.40 -24.37 -39.36
C SER A 32 0.53 -24.30 -37.84
N SER A 33 -0.25 -25.13 -37.14
CA SER A 33 -0.01 -25.41 -35.72
C SER A 33 1.45 -25.87 -35.53
N PRO A 34 2.23 -25.27 -34.62
CA PRO A 34 3.60 -25.70 -34.40
C PRO A 34 3.63 -27.17 -33.93
N PRO A 35 4.71 -27.91 -34.20
CA PRO A 35 4.80 -29.32 -33.86
C PRO A 35 4.64 -29.51 -32.35
N VAL A 36 3.49 -30.07 -31.95
CA VAL A 36 3.17 -30.37 -30.56
C VAL A 36 3.96 -31.58 -30.09
N THR A 37 5.06 -31.35 -29.38
CA THR A 37 5.70 -32.41 -28.58
C THR A 37 4.74 -32.77 -27.45
N ALA A 38 4.16 -33.98 -27.49
CA ALA A 38 3.28 -34.49 -26.46
C ALA A 38 3.99 -34.49 -25.10
N GLY A 39 3.56 -33.62 -24.18
CA GLY A 39 4.13 -33.45 -22.85
C GLY A 39 4.57 -32.02 -22.49
N ALA A 40 4.47 -31.06 -23.41
CA ALA A 40 4.72 -29.65 -23.11
C ALA A 40 3.44 -28.91 -22.67
N SER A 41 3.41 -28.41 -21.43
CA SER A 41 2.39 -27.48 -20.91
C SER A 41 2.78 -26.06 -21.30
N TYR A 42 2.13 -25.52 -22.32
CA TYR A 42 2.31 -24.13 -22.74
C TYR A 42 1.26 -23.23 -22.08
N HIS A 43 1.70 -22.06 -21.60
CA HIS A 43 0.78 -21.03 -21.12
C HIS A 43 0.55 -20.01 -22.25
N HIS A 44 -0.72 -19.77 -22.58
CA HIS A 44 -1.11 -18.81 -23.60
C HIS A 44 -1.33 -17.45 -22.94
N ILE A 45 -0.48 -16.48 -23.24
CA ILE A 45 -0.71 -15.09 -22.83
C ILE A 45 -1.17 -14.32 -24.06
N LYS A 46 -2.40 -13.79 -24.02
CA LYS A 46 -2.96 -12.95 -25.08
C LYS A 46 -2.59 -11.50 -24.79
N ASN A 47 -1.89 -10.84 -25.69
CA ASN A 47 -1.76 -9.39 -25.62
C ASN A 47 -3.05 -8.70 -26.11
N PHE A 48 -3.23 -7.41 -25.86
CA PHE A 48 -4.40 -6.66 -26.36
C PHE A 48 -4.45 -6.57 -27.89
N ALA A 49 -3.33 -6.79 -28.57
CA ALA A 49 -3.26 -6.89 -30.04
C ALA A 49 -3.67 -8.27 -30.59
N GLY A 50 -4.06 -9.23 -29.74
CA GLY A 50 -4.51 -10.56 -30.15
C GLY A 50 -3.39 -11.55 -30.52
N ASN A 51 -2.12 -11.19 -30.34
CA ASN A 51 -1.00 -12.09 -30.55
C ASN A 51 -0.82 -12.98 -29.31
N GLU A 52 -0.83 -14.30 -29.51
CA GLU A 52 -0.55 -15.27 -28.46
C GLU A 52 0.97 -15.44 -28.30
N GLN A 53 1.51 -15.04 -27.15
CA GLN A 53 2.85 -15.47 -26.77
C GLN A 53 2.77 -16.86 -26.13
N VAL A 54 3.47 -17.82 -26.73
CA VAL A 54 3.59 -19.20 -26.26
C VAL A 54 4.93 -19.34 -25.56
N MET A 55 4.93 -19.61 -24.25
CA MET A 55 6.14 -19.87 -23.47
C MET A 55 6.19 -21.32 -22.99
N GLY A 56 7.36 -21.93 -23.06
CA GLY A 56 7.60 -23.32 -22.67
C GLY A 56 7.55 -23.57 -21.16
N ASN A 57 7.37 -24.84 -20.79
CA ASN A 57 7.09 -25.36 -19.46
C ASN A 57 7.98 -24.78 -18.33
N GLY A 58 7.38 -24.28 -17.26
CA GLY A 58 8.03 -24.22 -15.95
C GLY A 58 7.52 -23.12 -15.05
N ASP A 59 7.72 -21.87 -15.44
CA ASP A 59 7.31 -20.66 -14.72
C ASP A 59 7.04 -19.56 -15.77
N VAL A 60 5.94 -18.84 -15.63
CA VAL A 60 5.43 -17.93 -16.69
C VAL A 60 5.68 -16.49 -16.27
N ALA A 61 6.78 -15.91 -16.76
CA ALA A 61 6.95 -14.46 -16.75
C ALA A 61 7.05 -14.01 -18.21
N ALA A 62 5.97 -13.45 -18.76
CA ALA A 62 6.11 -12.64 -19.96
C ALA A 62 7.04 -11.46 -19.63
N GLN A 63 8.15 -11.35 -20.34
CA GLN A 63 9.07 -10.23 -20.22
C GLN A 63 8.81 -9.24 -21.35
N GLY A 64 8.53 -7.99 -21.00
CA GLY A 64 8.31 -6.93 -21.99
C GLY A 64 8.41 -5.54 -21.38
N ALA A 65 8.95 -4.60 -22.13
CA ALA A 65 8.78 -3.18 -21.85
C ALA A 65 7.58 -2.67 -22.65
N GLY A 66 6.60 -2.00 -22.03
CA GLY A 66 5.48 -1.38 -22.76
C GLY A 66 4.47 -2.38 -23.35
N ALA A 67 4.24 -3.51 -22.69
CA ALA A 67 3.38 -4.58 -23.19
C ALA A 67 2.09 -4.70 -22.37
N ASP A 68 0.98 -5.00 -23.06
CA ASP A 68 -0.33 -5.19 -22.42
C ASP A 68 -0.78 -6.66 -22.53
N PHE A 69 -1.21 -7.27 -21.42
CA PHE A 69 -1.60 -8.68 -21.30
C PHE A 69 -3.01 -8.85 -20.76
N GLN A 70 -3.79 -9.79 -21.31
CA GLN A 70 -5.15 -10.07 -20.85
C GLN A 70 -5.17 -10.89 -19.56
N THR A 71 -4.33 -11.93 -19.49
CA THR A 71 -4.27 -12.84 -18.35
C THR A 71 -2.87 -13.43 -18.17
N GLY A 72 -2.41 -13.59 -16.93
CA GLY A 72 -1.20 -14.37 -16.63
C GLY A 72 -0.30 -13.72 -15.58
N GLU A 73 0.88 -14.30 -15.41
CA GLU A 73 1.96 -13.75 -14.61
C GLU A 73 2.99 -13.09 -15.54
N VAL A 74 3.41 -11.88 -15.18
CA VAL A 74 4.17 -11.00 -16.06
C VAL A 74 5.21 -10.23 -15.25
N VAL A 75 6.42 -10.12 -15.79
CA VAL A 75 7.52 -9.36 -15.15
C VAL A 75 8.15 -8.39 -16.15
N GLY A 76 8.26 -7.11 -15.81
CA GLY A 76 8.97 -6.13 -16.64
C GLY A 76 8.59 -4.69 -16.34
N ALA A 77 8.82 -3.79 -17.30
CA ALA A 77 8.70 -2.36 -17.09
C ALA A 77 7.59 -1.74 -17.96
N GLY A 78 6.73 -0.90 -17.39
CA GLY A 78 5.66 -0.22 -18.13
C GLY A 78 4.64 -1.20 -18.72
N ILE A 79 4.20 -2.18 -17.93
CA ILE A 79 3.31 -3.25 -18.38
C ILE A 79 1.89 -2.99 -17.92
N HIS A 80 0.89 -3.39 -18.72
CA HIS A 80 -0.51 -3.49 -18.28
C HIS A 80 -0.97 -4.95 -18.25
N VAL A 81 -1.62 -5.40 -17.17
CA VAL A 81 -2.22 -6.74 -17.05
C VAL A 81 -3.70 -6.59 -16.71
N ALA A 82 -4.61 -7.15 -17.51
CA ALA A 82 -6.04 -7.06 -17.22
C ALA A 82 -6.43 -7.95 -16.04
N ASN A 83 -5.99 -9.22 -16.00
CA ASN A 83 -6.21 -10.11 -14.85
C ASN A 83 -4.98 -10.98 -14.55
N GLY A 84 -4.35 -10.86 -13.39
CA GLY A 84 -3.24 -11.75 -13.04
C GLY A 84 -2.22 -11.17 -12.08
N ILE A 85 -0.97 -11.55 -12.27
CA ILE A 85 0.14 -11.15 -11.41
C ILE A 85 1.12 -10.32 -12.25
N GLY A 86 1.45 -9.12 -11.78
CA GLY A 86 2.42 -8.23 -12.42
C GLY A 86 3.58 -7.92 -11.49
N SER A 87 4.81 -7.90 -12.00
CA SER A 87 5.98 -7.50 -11.20
C SER A 87 6.94 -6.60 -11.98
N GLY A 88 7.44 -5.53 -11.35
CA GLY A 88 8.44 -4.62 -11.91
C GLY A 88 8.04 -3.15 -11.87
N ASP A 89 8.69 -2.34 -12.71
CA ASP A 89 8.60 -0.88 -12.63
C ASP A 89 7.45 -0.35 -13.52
N GLY A 90 6.56 0.48 -12.99
CA GLY A 90 5.47 1.05 -13.78
C GLY A 90 4.44 0.02 -14.23
N VAL A 91 4.17 -1.00 -13.41
CA VAL A 91 3.23 -2.08 -13.74
C VAL A 91 1.82 -1.72 -13.28
N THR A 92 0.84 -1.86 -14.18
CA THR A 92 -0.58 -1.72 -13.87
C THR A 92 -1.27 -3.08 -13.98
N VAL A 93 -2.03 -3.49 -12.96
CA VAL A 93 -2.85 -4.70 -12.96
C VAL A 93 -4.30 -4.32 -12.69
N SER A 94 -5.22 -4.50 -13.64
CA SER A 94 -6.63 -4.13 -13.44
C SER A 94 -7.32 -5.02 -12.38
N LYS A 95 -6.98 -6.32 -12.34
CA LYS A 95 -7.44 -7.24 -11.31
C LYS A 95 -6.37 -8.28 -10.95
N GLY A 96 -5.96 -8.35 -9.70
CA GLY A 96 -5.03 -9.37 -9.22
C GLY A 96 -3.95 -8.82 -8.30
N VAL A 97 -2.71 -9.27 -8.47
CA VAL A 97 -1.58 -8.94 -7.58
C VAL A 97 -0.53 -8.17 -8.34
N VAL A 98 0.00 -7.09 -7.78
CA VAL A 98 1.12 -6.34 -8.38
C VAL A 98 2.26 -6.13 -7.38
N ASN A 99 3.51 -6.21 -7.81
CA ASN A 99 4.67 -5.92 -6.96
C ASN A 99 5.71 -5.08 -7.71
N GLY A 100 6.24 -4.02 -7.11
CA GLY A 100 7.36 -3.26 -7.67
C GLY A 100 7.28 -1.76 -7.43
N ASP A 101 8.02 -0.99 -8.24
CA ASP A 101 8.09 0.46 -8.09
C ASP A 101 7.16 1.17 -9.08
N GLY A 102 6.35 2.12 -8.59
CA GLY A 102 5.39 2.86 -9.39
C GLY A 102 4.24 1.99 -9.92
N VAL A 103 3.72 1.10 -9.10
CA VAL A 103 2.71 0.12 -9.51
C VAL A 103 1.27 0.56 -9.25
N THR A 104 0.32 0.04 -10.03
CA THR A 104 -1.12 0.33 -9.86
C THR A 104 -1.94 -0.96 -9.90
N ALA A 105 -2.71 -1.24 -8.85
CA ALA A 105 -3.71 -2.31 -8.80
C ALA A 105 -5.13 -1.71 -8.90
N GLY A 106 -5.91 -2.07 -9.92
CA GLY A 106 -7.31 -1.67 -10.03
C GLY A 106 -8.16 -2.32 -8.92
N THR A 107 -8.17 -3.65 -8.90
CA THR A 107 -8.78 -4.46 -7.84
C THR A 107 -7.84 -5.58 -7.39
N GLY A 108 -7.58 -5.72 -6.10
CA GLY A 108 -6.72 -6.77 -5.55
C GLY A 108 -5.57 -6.24 -4.71
N GLU A 109 -4.44 -6.93 -4.74
CA GLU A 109 -3.31 -6.67 -3.84
C GLU A 109 -2.17 -5.97 -4.58
N GLY A 110 -1.50 -5.04 -3.92
CA GLY A 110 -0.27 -4.48 -4.43
C GLY A 110 0.81 -4.33 -3.37
N MET A 111 2.06 -4.39 -3.83
CA MET A 111 3.24 -4.27 -3.00
C MET A 111 4.28 -3.35 -3.66
N GLY A 112 4.94 -2.50 -2.88
CA GLY A 112 6.14 -1.77 -3.30
C GLY A 112 6.10 -0.25 -3.08
N THR A 113 6.87 0.49 -3.87
CA THR A 113 7.08 1.93 -3.69
C THR A 113 6.22 2.73 -4.66
N GLY A 114 5.54 3.79 -4.21
CA GLY A 114 4.71 4.62 -5.10
C GLY A 114 3.52 3.85 -5.68
N MET A 115 2.89 3.02 -4.84
CA MET A 115 1.80 2.14 -5.23
C MET A 115 0.44 2.85 -5.17
N PHE A 116 -0.44 2.56 -6.14
CA PHE A 116 -1.87 2.91 -6.09
C PHE A 116 -2.75 1.66 -6.13
N ALA A 117 -3.68 1.49 -5.18
CA ALA A 117 -4.76 0.50 -5.24
C ALA A 117 -6.13 1.18 -5.36
N GLY A 118 -6.93 0.81 -6.38
CA GLY A 118 -8.30 1.27 -6.50
C GLY A 118 -9.20 0.65 -5.41
N SER A 119 -9.25 -0.68 -5.38
CA SER A 119 -9.93 -1.45 -4.33
C SER A 119 -9.13 -2.70 -3.94
N GLY A 120 -8.80 -2.86 -2.67
CA GLY A 120 -8.08 -4.01 -2.12
C GLY A 120 -6.95 -3.57 -1.20
N ASP A 121 -5.86 -4.34 -1.17
CA ASP A 121 -4.82 -4.18 -0.16
C ASP A 121 -3.53 -3.65 -0.76
N GLY A 122 -2.86 -2.73 -0.08
CA GLY A 122 -1.60 -2.13 -0.52
C GLY A 122 -0.56 -2.10 0.57
N THR A 123 0.62 -2.63 0.28
CA THR A 123 1.73 -2.70 1.24
C THR A 123 3.00 -2.05 0.69
N GLY A 124 3.61 -1.13 1.43
CA GLY A 124 4.92 -0.57 1.07
C GLY A 124 5.12 0.90 1.45
N MET A 125 5.78 1.66 0.58
CA MET A 125 6.08 3.07 0.80
C MET A 125 5.32 3.94 -0.21
N MET A 126 4.76 5.07 0.24
CA MET A 126 3.96 5.96 -0.61
C MET A 126 2.80 5.19 -1.27
N VAL A 127 1.97 4.54 -0.44
CA VAL A 127 0.82 3.76 -0.91
C VAL A 127 -0.44 4.61 -0.83
N SER A 128 -1.22 4.62 -1.90
CA SER A 128 -2.57 5.19 -1.92
C SER A 128 -3.60 4.11 -2.18
N VAL A 129 -4.57 3.93 -1.29
CA VAL A 129 -5.66 2.96 -1.43
C VAL A 129 -6.99 3.70 -1.48
N GLY A 130 -7.74 3.54 -2.57
CA GLY A 130 -9.08 4.10 -2.72
C GLY A 130 -10.05 3.44 -1.73
N LYS A 131 -10.13 2.10 -1.77
CA LYS A 131 -10.93 1.29 -0.83
C LYS A 131 -10.19 0.04 -0.37
N GLY A 132 -10.11 -0.25 0.92
CA GLY A 132 -9.49 -1.49 1.43
C GLY A 132 -8.41 -1.26 2.47
N VAL A 133 -7.32 -2.02 2.46
CA VAL A 133 -6.30 -2.00 3.53
C VAL A 133 -4.97 -1.42 3.04
N GLY A 134 -4.46 -0.40 3.72
CA GLY A 134 -3.10 0.13 3.50
C GLY A 134 -2.14 -0.28 4.61
N SER A 135 -0.92 -0.69 4.27
CA SER A 135 0.14 -0.96 5.24
C SER A 135 1.51 -0.46 4.81
N GLY A 136 2.29 0.06 5.77
CA GLY A 136 3.66 0.54 5.55
C GLY A 136 3.87 2.01 5.94
N HIS A 137 4.49 2.79 5.06
CA HIS A 137 4.91 4.18 5.31
C HIS A 137 4.35 5.14 4.27
N MET A 138 3.99 6.36 4.67
CA MET A 138 3.36 7.38 3.80
C MET A 138 2.11 6.82 3.11
N ILE A 139 1.08 6.50 3.90
CA ILE A 139 -0.11 5.81 3.42
C ILE A 139 -1.30 6.78 3.38
N THR A 140 -2.01 6.82 2.25
CA THR A 140 -3.27 7.56 2.10
C THR A 140 -4.41 6.60 1.79
N VAL A 141 -5.47 6.63 2.60
CA VAL A 141 -6.66 5.81 2.34
C VAL A 141 -7.93 6.65 2.26
N GLY A 142 -8.72 6.34 1.23
CA GLY A 142 -10.06 6.87 1.01
C GLY A 142 -11.04 6.21 1.97
N ASP A 143 -11.64 5.08 1.59
CA ASP A 143 -12.56 4.29 2.42
C ASP A 143 -11.90 2.96 2.85
N GLY A 144 -11.36 2.87 4.06
CA GLY A 144 -10.65 1.64 4.42
C GLY A 144 -10.04 1.56 5.80
N PHE A 145 -9.11 0.62 5.95
CA PHE A 145 -8.32 0.43 7.16
C PHE A 145 -6.83 0.70 6.88
N VAL A 146 -6.11 1.31 7.81
CA VAL A 146 -4.65 1.50 7.69
C VAL A 146 -3.92 1.01 8.92
N GLU A 147 -2.86 0.22 8.73
CA GLU A 147 -1.93 -0.19 9.78
C GLU A 147 -0.49 0.11 9.37
N GLY A 148 0.19 1.01 10.08
CA GLY A 148 1.54 1.41 9.71
C GLY A 148 2.23 2.30 10.73
N LYS A 149 3.50 2.59 10.49
CA LYS A 149 4.28 3.56 11.28
C LYS A 149 4.57 4.76 10.39
N GLY A 150 4.28 5.97 10.83
CA GLY A 150 4.91 7.14 10.24
C GLY A 150 6.43 7.05 10.45
N ILE A 151 7.24 7.40 9.45
CA ILE A 151 8.69 7.50 9.63
C ILE A 151 8.96 8.89 10.19
N LEU A 152 9.33 8.95 11.47
CA LEU A 152 9.71 10.19 12.13
C LEU A 152 11.13 10.60 11.73
N GLU A 153 11.27 11.38 10.66
CA GLU A 153 12.48 12.13 10.36
C GLU A 153 12.14 13.61 10.19
N ASN A 154 12.22 14.34 11.31
CA ASN A 154 12.00 15.79 11.49
C ASN A 154 10.56 16.31 11.44
N TYR A 155 10.25 17.16 12.43
CA TYR A 155 9.03 17.95 12.58
C TYR A 155 8.49 18.47 11.23
N GLU A 156 7.28 18.03 10.85
CA GLU A 156 6.23 18.68 10.00
C GLU A 156 5.33 17.70 9.20
N GLY A 157 5.42 16.37 9.36
CA GLY A 157 4.63 15.39 8.56
C GLY A 157 3.56 14.59 9.32
N HIS A 158 2.32 14.60 8.82
CA HIS A 158 1.32 13.56 9.10
C HIS A 158 1.48 12.46 8.05
N ASP A 159 1.98 11.29 8.44
CA ASP A 159 2.40 10.26 7.48
C ASP A 159 1.28 9.28 7.10
N MET A 160 0.22 9.26 7.89
CA MET A 160 -1.00 8.52 7.56
C MET A 160 -2.15 9.50 7.40
N PHE A 161 -2.75 9.55 6.21
CA PHE A 161 -3.93 10.36 5.96
C PHE A 161 -5.17 9.49 5.78
N ILE A 162 -6.13 9.66 6.67
CA ILE A 162 -7.43 8.98 6.68
C ILE A 162 -8.48 10.03 6.28
N VAL A 163 -9.00 9.92 5.06
CA VAL A 163 -10.14 10.74 4.63
C VAL A 163 -11.40 10.21 5.31
N SER A 164 -11.69 8.93 5.10
CA SER A 164 -12.76 8.14 5.73
C SER A 164 -12.21 6.77 6.16
N GLY A 165 -12.94 6.04 7.00
CA GLY A 165 -12.50 4.72 7.49
C GLY A 165 -11.72 4.79 8.81
N SER A 166 -10.76 3.89 9.04
CA SER A 166 -10.05 3.80 10.32
C SER A 166 -8.58 3.41 10.19
N GLY A 167 -7.77 3.70 11.21
CA GLY A 167 -6.37 3.27 11.20
C GLY A 167 -5.67 3.45 12.54
N SER A 168 -4.50 2.81 12.68
CA SER A 168 -3.69 2.89 13.90
C SER A 168 -2.19 3.02 13.64
N GLY A 169 -1.49 3.69 14.57
CA GLY A 169 -0.06 3.99 14.41
C GLY A 169 0.39 5.31 15.04
N THR A 170 1.39 5.92 14.42
CA THR A 170 2.00 7.18 14.87
C THR A 170 1.91 8.21 13.74
N GLY A 171 1.59 9.47 14.06
CA GLY A 171 1.53 10.53 13.04
C GLY A 171 0.36 10.38 12.08
N ILE A 172 -0.88 10.33 12.60
CA ILE A 172 -2.09 10.13 11.81
C ILE A 172 -2.87 11.43 11.69
N SER A 173 -3.26 11.81 10.48
CA SER A 173 -4.24 12.87 10.22
C SER A 173 -5.56 12.26 9.75
N VAL A 174 -6.64 12.61 10.44
CA VAL A 174 -8.00 12.08 10.21
C VAL A 174 -8.93 13.23 9.85
N THR A 175 -9.64 13.14 8.72
CA THR A 175 -10.66 14.13 8.37
C THR A 175 -12.02 13.74 8.93
N ASP A 176 -12.63 12.65 8.45
CA ASP A 176 -13.97 12.17 8.85
C ASP A 176 -13.97 10.68 9.30
N GLY A 177 -12.78 10.11 9.56
CA GLY A 177 -12.59 8.70 9.96
C GLY A 177 -12.33 8.47 11.45
N TYR A 178 -11.67 7.36 11.78
CA TYR A 178 -11.22 7.00 13.13
C TYR A 178 -9.71 6.75 13.17
N GLY A 179 -8.96 7.48 14.00
CA GLY A 179 -7.52 7.24 14.20
C GLY A 179 -7.21 6.72 15.61
N SER A 180 -6.25 5.80 15.77
CA SER A 180 -5.76 5.42 17.09
C SER A 180 -4.23 5.33 17.19
N GLY A 181 -3.66 5.86 18.29
CA GLY A 181 -2.22 5.75 18.55
C GLY A 181 -1.60 7.02 19.11
N THR A 182 -0.49 7.51 18.55
CA THR A 182 0.20 8.71 19.08
C THR A 182 0.38 9.79 18.01
N MET A 183 0.40 11.07 18.39
CA MET A 183 0.54 12.20 17.44
C MET A 183 -0.59 12.19 16.41
N LEU A 184 -1.84 12.30 16.88
CA LEU A 184 -3.03 12.32 16.02
C LEU A 184 -3.43 13.77 15.73
N ASN A 185 -3.86 14.06 14.52
CA ASN A 185 -4.54 15.30 14.15
C ASN A 185 -5.91 14.97 13.57
N ILE A 186 -6.97 15.43 14.20
CA ILE A 186 -8.34 15.03 13.89
C ILE A 186 -9.16 16.26 13.54
N GLY A 187 -9.69 16.34 12.32
CA GLY A 187 -10.59 17.39 11.89
C GLY A 187 -11.97 17.25 12.54
N ASN A 188 -12.86 16.50 11.87
CA ASN A 188 -14.23 16.21 12.33
C ASN A 188 -14.42 14.74 12.73
N GLY A 189 -13.39 13.92 12.56
CA GLY A 189 -13.43 12.49 12.81
C GLY A 189 -13.40 12.13 14.30
N GLN A 190 -13.07 10.87 14.56
CA GLN A 190 -12.90 10.35 15.91
C GLN A 190 -11.49 9.82 16.14
N GLY A 191 -11.08 9.72 17.39
CA GLY A 191 -9.83 9.01 17.67
C GLY A 191 -9.57 8.67 19.12
N SER A 192 -8.54 7.86 19.31
CA SER A 192 -8.10 7.42 20.63
C SER A 192 -6.57 7.33 20.72
N GLY A 193 -5.93 8.07 21.64
CA GLY A 193 -4.47 8.13 21.61
C GLY A 193 -3.78 8.99 22.65
N THR A 194 -2.50 9.26 22.42
CA THR A 194 -1.71 10.26 23.15
C THR A 194 -1.22 11.34 22.19
N ASP A 195 -0.98 12.55 22.68
CA ASP A 195 -0.55 13.69 21.88
C ASP A 195 -1.52 13.95 20.71
N VAL A 196 -2.78 14.24 21.03
CA VAL A 196 -3.84 14.40 20.01
C VAL A 196 -4.23 15.87 19.88
N ILE A 197 -4.27 16.35 18.64
CA ILE A 197 -4.86 17.64 18.28
C ILE A 197 -6.21 17.36 17.61
N VAL A 198 -7.26 18.08 18.00
CA VAL A 198 -8.58 17.95 17.41
C VAL A 198 -9.24 19.30 17.14
N GLY A 199 -9.89 19.43 15.98
CA GLY A 199 -10.74 20.56 15.64
C GLY A 199 -12.12 20.42 16.28
N ASP A 200 -13.01 19.71 15.59
CA ASP A 200 -14.44 19.54 15.93
C ASP A 200 -14.80 18.06 16.22
N GLY A 201 -13.81 17.17 16.22
CA GLY A 201 -13.99 15.72 16.40
C GLY A 201 -14.21 15.24 17.84
N HIS A 202 -14.37 13.93 18.01
CA HIS A 202 -14.52 13.26 19.31
C HIS A 202 -13.30 12.39 19.64
N VAL A 203 -12.61 12.66 20.75
CA VAL A 203 -11.32 12.04 21.06
C VAL A 203 -11.24 11.56 22.51
N SER A 204 -10.65 10.39 22.71
CA SER A 204 -10.33 9.85 24.04
C SER A 204 -8.83 9.58 24.20
N GLY A 205 -8.23 9.81 25.39
CA GLY A 205 -6.79 9.59 25.55
C GLY A 205 -6.06 10.46 26.57
N SER A 206 -4.76 10.69 26.34
CA SER A 206 -3.95 11.61 27.15
C SER A 206 -3.33 12.71 26.29
N ASP A 207 -3.00 13.84 26.91
CA ASP A 207 -2.30 14.96 26.24
C ASP A 207 -3.07 15.42 24.99
N ILE A 208 -4.34 15.80 25.18
CA ILE A 208 -5.26 16.15 24.09
C ILE A 208 -5.48 17.66 24.08
N ALA A 209 -5.26 18.29 22.92
CA ALA A 209 -5.61 19.67 22.66
C ALA A 209 -6.74 19.76 21.62
N GLY A 210 -7.88 20.32 22.00
CA GLY A 210 -9.04 20.52 21.14
C GLY A 210 -9.46 21.98 21.01
N ASP A 211 -10.02 22.38 19.87
CA ASP A 211 -10.74 23.66 19.77
C ASP A 211 -12.22 23.48 20.17
N ASN A 212 -13.07 22.96 19.27
CA ASN A 212 -14.51 22.74 19.52
C ASN A 212 -14.89 21.27 19.74
N GLY A 213 -13.90 20.36 19.75
CA GLY A 213 -14.12 18.92 19.89
C GLY A 213 -14.60 18.48 21.27
N GLU A 214 -14.99 17.21 21.35
CA GLU A 214 -15.37 16.53 22.59
C GLU A 214 -14.21 15.61 23.03
N LEU A 215 -13.61 15.92 24.18
CA LEU A 215 -12.38 15.31 24.67
C LEU A 215 -12.66 14.49 25.94
N SER A 216 -12.04 13.30 26.04
CA SER A 216 -12.13 12.44 27.21
C SER A 216 -10.77 11.90 27.63
N GLY A 217 -10.45 11.89 28.93
CA GLY A 217 -9.24 11.22 29.45
C GLY A 217 -8.39 12.03 30.42
N THR A 218 -7.10 12.23 30.15
CA THR A 218 -6.18 12.96 31.05
C THR A 218 -5.39 14.04 30.32
N ASP A 219 -5.02 15.11 31.03
CA ASP A 219 -4.21 16.21 30.48
C ASP A 219 -4.88 16.81 29.23
N LEU A 220 -6.09 17.33 29.41
CA LEU A 220 -6.95 17.83 28.34
C LEU A 220 -6.90 19.36 28.29
N THR A 221 -6.78 19.93 27.10
CA THR A 221 -6.94 21.37 26.85
C THR A 221 -8.01 21.59 25.78
N ALA A 222 -9.13 22.21 26.13
CA ALA A 222 -10.20 22.55 25.19
C ALA A 222 -10.35 24.07 25.03
N GLY A 223 -10.48 24.54 23.79
CA GLY A 223 -10.78 25.93 23.47
C GLY A 223 -12.23 26.27 23.80
N HIS A 224 -13.14 25.91 22.92
CA HIS A 224 -14.59 26.12 23.03
C HIS A 224 -15.38 24.80 23.17
N GLY A 225 -14.70 23.67 23.15
CA GLY A 225 -15.28 22.33 23.19
C GLY A 225 -15.60 21.80 24.59
N GLU A 226 -15.79 20.50 24.68
CA GLU A 226 -16.11 19.80 25.92
C GLU A 226 -14.93 18.90 26.35
N GLY A 227 -14.60 18.88 27.63
CA GLY A 227 -13.55 18.03 28.20
C GLY A 227 -14.05 17.28 29.43
N SER A 228 -13.86 15.96 29.47
CA SER A 228 -14.23 15.12 30.61
C SER A 228 -13.07 14.23 31.04
N GLY A 229 -12.54 14.40 32.25
CA GLY A 229 -11.28 13.74 32.58
C GLY A 229 -10.60 14.10 33.88
N SER A 230 -9.28 13.87 33.91
CA SER A 230 -8.39 14.41 34.93
C SER A 230 -7.49 15.47 34.31
N ASP A 231 -7.22 16.55 35.03
CA ASP A 231 -6.36 17.65 34.59
C ASP A 231 -6.90 18.28 33.29
N VAL A 232 -8.13 18.83 33.40
CA VAL A 232 -8.88 19.40 32.28
C VAL A 232 -8.82 20.92 32.34
N SER A 233 -8.30 21.55 31.30
CA SER A 233 -8.28 23.00 31.12
C SER A 233 -9.21 23.40 29.99
N VAL A 234 -10.16 24.29 30.24
CA VAL A 234 -11.11 24.78 29.22
C VAL A 234 -11.15 26.30 29.19
N SER A 235 -11.07 26.90 28.00
CA SER A 235 -11.17 28.36 27.85
C SER A 235 -12.63 28.84 27.88
N ASN A 236 -13.44 28.47 26.88
CA ASN A 236 -14.80 28.94 26.59
C ASN A 236 -15.77 27.77 26.34
N GLY A 237 -15.64 26.68 27.10
CA GLY A 237 -16.38 25.43 26.88
C GLY A 237 -16.87 24.79 28.18
N THR A 238 -17.02 23.46 28.18
CA THR A 238 -17.49 22.71 29.36
C THR A 238 -16.43 21.73 29.84
N GLY A 239 -16.02 21.83 31.11
CA GLY A 239 -15.05 20.92 31.73
C GLY A 239 -15.66 20.08 32.85
N SER A 240 -15.40 18.77 32.89
CA SER A 240 -15.86 17.89 33.96
C SER A 240 -14.78 16.92 34.44
N GLY A 241 -14.78 16.59 35.75
CA GLY A 241 -13.95 15.53 36.31
C GLY A 241 -13.05 15.93 37.48
N LYS A 242 -11.75 15.62 37.44
CA LYS A 242 -10.80 15.89 38.53
C LYS A 242 -9.75 16.91 38.08
N GLY A 243 -9.48 17.94 38.88
CA GLY A 243 -8.53 18.99 38.51
C GLY A 243 -9.00 19.75 37.27
N VAL A 244 -10.17 20.38 37.38
CA VAL A 244 -10.80 21.11 36.27
C VAL A 244 -10.51 22.60 36.43
N PHE A 245 -9.95 23.23 35.41
CA PHE A 245 -9.76 24.67 35.32
C PHE A 245 -10.59 25.23 34.16
N VAL A 246 -11.39 26.26 34.44
CA VAL A 246 -12.23 26.91 33.42
C VAL A 246 -11.99 28.42 33.44
N GLY A 247 -11.75 29.01 32.26
CA GLY A 247 -11.64 30.46 32.09
C GLY A 247 -13.00 31.16 32.14
N SER A 248 -13.71 31.16 31.01
CA SER A 248 -15.03 31.80 30.82
C SER A 248 -16.15 30.82 30.46
N GLY A 249 -15.88 29.52 30.52
CA GLY A 249 -16.84 28.44 30.30
C GLY A 249 -17.60 27.99 31.55
N SER A 250 -18.09 26.75 31.52
CA SER A 250 -18.70 26.07 32.66
C SER A 250 -17.89 24.84 33.09
N GLY A 251 -17.95 24.46 34.37
CA GLY A 251 -17.33 23.21 34.77
C GLY A 251 -17.77 22.68 36.12
N GLU A 252 -17.51 21.40 36.33
CA GLU A 252 -17.90 20.66 37.52
C GLU A 252 -16.88 19.56 37.88
N GLY A 253 -16.82 19.21 39.16
CA GLY A 253 -16.02 18.09 39.63
C GLY A 253 -15.10 18.41 40.80
N ALA A 254 -14.21 17.47 41.12
CA ALA A 254 -13.34 17.56 42.28
C ALA A 254 -12.09 18.39 41.96
N GLY A 255 -11.81 19.43 42.76
CA GLY A 255 -10.68 20.33 42.50
C GLY A 255 -10.95 21.33 41.36
N PHE A 256 -12.23 21.70 41.17
CA PHE A 256 -12.66 22.70 40.19
C PHE A 256 -12.23 24.12 40.58
N LEU A 257 -11.65 24.85 39.63
CA LEU A 257 -11.20 26.23 39.75
C LEU A 257 -11.73 27.07 38.57
N VAL A 258 -12.20 28.28 38.87
CA VAL A 258 -12.56 29.29 37.86
C VAL A 258 -11.54 30.41 37.90
N GLY A 259 -10.98 30.78 36.76
CA GLY A 259 -9.93 31.79 36.66
C GLY A 259 -10.32 32.94 35.75
N ASP A 260 -10.61 34.10 36.33
CA ASP A 260 -10.64 35.37 35.61
C ASP A 260 -9.19 35.76 35.29
N ALA A 261 -8.84 35.90 34.01
CA ALA A 261 -7.55 36.47 33.60
C ALA A 261 -7.50 37.94 34.07
N ASN A 262 -6.78 38.20 35.17
CA ASN A 262 -6.31 39.52 35.55
C ASN A 262 -4.87 39.73 35.07
#